data_AF-A0A851NMQ9-F1
#
_entry.id   AF-A0A851NMQ9-F1
#
_cell.length_a   1.000
_cell.length_b   1.000
_cell.length_c   1.000
_cell.angle_alpha   90.00
_cell.angle_beta   90.00
_cell.angle_gamma   90.00
#
_symmetry.space_group_name_H-M   'P 1'
#
loop_
_entity.id
_entity.type
_entity.pdbx_description
1 polymer ?
#
loop_
_entity_poly.entity_id
_entity_poly.type
_entity_poly.pdbx_seq_one_letter_code
_entity_poly.pdbx_strand_id
1 'polypeptide(L)'
;IPCLCGSAPCLLCRCCPSGNNSTITRLIYAFFLLLGVSVACVMLIPGMEEQLKKIPGFCDGGMGTTIPGVHGRVNCDVLVGYKAVYRVCFGMAMFFLLFSLLMIKVKSSNDPRAAVHNGFWFFKFATAVAISVGAFFIPEGPFTTVWFYVGMAGAFCFILIQLVLLIDFAHSWNESWVEKMEEGNSRCWYAALLSATAVNYLLSLVAIVLFYVYYTHPEGCSENKAFISVNMLLCIGASVMSILPKIQESQPRSGLLQSSVITVYTMYLTWSAMTNEPDRRCNPSLLSIIGYNTTTIPPQGQVVQWWDAQGIVGLILFLLCVLYSSIRTSNNSQVNKLMLTSDESTLIEDGMPRSDGSLDDGDDVHRAIDNERDGVTYSYSFFHFMLFLASLYIMMTLTNWYSPDSSYETMTSKWPSVWVKISSSWIGIVLYVWTLVAPLVLTNRDFD
;
A
#
# COMPACT_ATOMS: atom_id res chain seq x y z
N ILE A 1 -20.88 -28.36 7.94
CA ILE A 1 -20.75 -27.44 9.10
C ILE A 1 -20.44 -26.05 8.54
N PRO A 2 -21.20 -24.99 8.87
CA PRO A 2 -20.99 -23.68 8.28
C PRO A 2 -19.62 -23.13 8.73
N CYS A 3 -18.66 -23.11 7.80
CA CYS A 3 -17.25 -22.82 8.04
C CYS A 3 -16.97 -21.42 8.61
N LEU A 4 -17.96 -20.52 8.59
CA LEU A 4 -17.85 -19.16 9.09
C LEU A 4 -18.11 -19.04 10.60
N CYS A 5 -18.90 -19.94 11.19
CA CYS A 5 -19.34 -19.83 12.60
C CYS A 5 -18.61 -20.76 13.58
N GLY A 6 -17.63 -21.55 13.13
CA GLY A 6 -16.91 -22.53 13.96
C GLY A 6 -15.54 -22.06 14.46
N SER A 7 -15.04 -22.72 15.51
CA SER A 7 -13.66 -22.64 16.00
C SER A 7 -12.64 -23.33 15.09
N ALA A 8 -13.13 -24.11 14.12
CA ALA A 8 -12.31 -24.83 13.16
C ALA A 8 -11.62 -23.85 12.20
N PRO A 9 -10.29 -23.96 12.00
CA PRO A 9 -9.61 -23.35 10.87
C PRO A 9 -10.24 -23.82 9.56
N CYS A 10 -9.92 -23.16 8.43
CA CYS A 10 -10.37 -23.55 7.08
C CYS A 10 -10.13 -25.03 6.70
N LEU A 11 -9.38 -25.78 7.52
CA LEU A 11 -9.15 -27.23 7.52
C LEU A 11 -10.40 -28.11 7.28
N LEU A 12 -11.62 -27.65 7.57
CA LEU A 12 -12.84 -28.48 7.47
C LEU A 12 -13.80 -28.07 6.34
N CYS A 13 -13.41 -27.13 5.48
CA CYS A 13 -14.28 -26.61 4.43
C CYS A 13 -13.92 -27.18 3.05
N ARG A 14 -14.87 -27.91 2.44
CA ARG A 14 -14.79 -28.47 1.07
C ARG A 14 -14.59 -27.41 -0.03
N CYS A 15 -14.74 -26.13 0.29
CA CYS A 15 -14.60 -24.98 -0.61
C CYS A 15 -13.24 -24.26 -0.51
N CYS A 16 -12.34 -24.70 0.38
CA CYS A 16 -11.02 -24.08 0.49
C CYS A 16 -10.06 -24.69 -0.55
N PRO A 17 -9.34 -23.86 -1.32
CA PRO A 17 -8.29 -24.35 -2.20
C PRO A 17 -7.20 -25.05 -1.38
N SER A 18 -6.61 -26.13 -1.92
CA SER A 18 -5.47 -26.82 -1.31
C SER A 18 -4.30 -25.84 -1.16
N GLY A 19 -3.89 -25.55 0.08
CA GLY A 19 -2.80 -24.63 0.37
C GLY A 19 -2.41 -24.59 1.85
N ASN A 20 -1.31 -23.90 2.15
CA ASN A 20 -0.83 -23.68 3.51
C ASN A 20 -1.81 -22.81 4.30
N ASN A 21 -2.13 -23.23 5.53
CA ASN A 21 -3.04 -22.51 6.42
C ASN A 21 -2.61 -21.04 6.62
N SER A 22 -1.30 -20.80 6.75
CA SER A 22 -0.73 -19.46 6.93
C SER A 22 -1.01 -18.51 5.75
N THR A 23 -0.97 -19.02 4.52
CA THR A 23 -1.28 -18.25 3.30
C THR A 23 -2.78 -17.99 3.17
N ILE A 24 -3.62 -18.98 3.45
CA ILE A 24 -5.08 -18.83 3.40
C ILE A 24 -5.55 -17.78 4.41
N THR A 25 -5.08 -17.85 5.66
CA THR A 25 -5.40 -16.86 6.70
C THR A 25 -5.03 -15.45 6.28
N ARG A 26 -3.82 -15.23 5.73
CA ARG A 26 -3.40 -13.91 5.22
C ARG A 26 -4.30 -13.40 4.10
N LEU A 27 -4.67 -14.27 3.15
CA LEU A 27 -5.59 -13.91 2.06
C LEU A 27 -6.99 -13.52 2.56
N ILE A 28 -7.50 -14.19 3.60
CA ILE A 28 -8.81 -13.82 4.18
C ILE A 28 -8.75 -12.44 4.85
N TYR A 29 -7.67 -12.12 5.59
CA TYR A 29 -7.50 -10.78 6.16
C TYR A 29 -7.29 -9.70 5.09
N ALA A 30 -6.56 -10.01 4.00
CA ALA A 30 -6.46 -9.14 2.84
C ALA A 30 -7.86 -8.88 2.23
N PHE A 31 -8.68 -9.92 2.09
CA PHE A 31 -10.06 -9.76 1.63
C PHE A 31 -10.90 -8.89 2.57
N PHE A 32 -10.76 -9.03 3.89
CA PHE A 32 -11.46 -8.17 4.87
C PHE A 32 -11.08 -6.70 4.68
N LEU A 33 -9.79 -6.41 4.50
CA LEU A 33 -9.31 -5.07 4.19
C LEU A 33 -9.94 -4.55 2.88
N LEU A 34 -9.91 -5.34 1.80
CA LEU A 34 -10.47 -4.97 0.49
C LEU A 34 -11.99 -4.74 0.51
N LEU A 35 -12.72 -5.51 1.31
CA LEU A 35 -14.14 -5.29 1.53
C LEU A 35 -14.39 -3.93 2.18
N GLY A 36 -13.61 -3.58 3.21
CA GLY A 36 -13.71 -2.28 3.83
C GLY A 36 -13.26 -1.12 2.93
N VAL A 37 -12.25 -1.32 2.07
CA VAL A 37 -11.89 -0.37 1.00
C VAL A 37 -13.07 -0.19 0.04
N SER A 38 -13.73 -1.28 -0.35
CA SER A 38 -14.89 -1.21 -1.25
C SER A 38 -16.04 -0.43 -0.63
N VAL A 39 -16.33 -0.62 0.66
CA VAL A 39 -17.30 0.18 1.41
C VAL A 39 -16.88 1.66 1.43
N ALA A 40 -15.61 1.97 1.70
CA ALA A 40 -15.11 3.34 1.68
C ALA A 40 -15.24 4.00 0.29
N CYS A 41 -14.94 3.28 -0.79
CA CYS A 41 -15.15 3.75 -2.16
C CYS A 41 -16.63 4.01 -2.45
N VAL A 42 -17.54 3.15 -1.96
CA VAL A 42 -18.99 3.34 -2.10
C VAL A 42 -19.47 4.62 -1.40
N MET A 43 -18.85 5.00 -0.27
CA MET A 43 -19.17 6.26 0.43
C MET A 43 -18.75 7.51 -0.37
N LEU A 44 -17.88 7.38 -1.37
CA LEU A 44 -17.46 8.47 -2.26
C LEU A 44 -18.24 8.51 -3.59
N ILE A 45 -19.13 7.55 -3.85
CA ILE A 45 -19.93 7.53 -5.09
C ILE A 45 -20.95 8.67 -5.06
N PRO A 46 -21.08 9.46 -6.16
CA PRO A 46 -22.10 10.50 -6.25
C PRO A 46 -23.50 9.91 -6.05
N GLY A 47 -24.31 10.54 -5.19
CA GLY A 47 -25.65 10.07 -4.79
C GLY A 47 -25.71 9.40 -3.41
N MET A 48 -24.59 8.89 -2.88
CA MET A 48 -24.55 8.39 -1.48
C MET A 48 -24.65 9.53 -0.46
N GLU A 49 -24.28 10.74 -0.87
CA GLU A 49 -24.32 11.96 -0.07
C GLU A 49 -25.70 12.24 0.52
N GLU A 50 -26.79 11.98 -0.21
CA GLU A 50 -28.16 12.19 0.28
C GLU A 50 -28.50 11.32 1.49
N GLN A 51 -27.92 10.11 1.57
CA GLN A 51 -28.10 9.23 2.72
C GLN A 51 -27.17 9.64 3.86
N LEU A 52 -25.92 10.01 3.55
CA LEU A 52 -24.95 10.43 4.56
C LEU A 52 -25.33 11.75 5.24
N LYS A 53 -25.98 12.68 4.52
CA LYS A 53 -26.53 13.93 5.07
C LYS A 53 -27.60 13.71 6.14
N LYS A 54 -28.25 12.55 6.18
CA LYS A 54 -29.25 12.21 7.21
C LYS A 54 -28.62 11.85 8.55
N ILE A 55 -27.31 11.62 8.60
CA ILE A 55 -26.59 11.30 9.82
C ILE A 55 -26.30 12.61 10.57
N PRO A 56 -26.83 12.79 11.81
CA PRO A 56 -26.60 14.00 12.58
C PRO A 56 -25.10 14.21 12.83
N GLY A 57 -24.66 15.46 12.76
CA GLY A 57 -23.26 15.87 12.87
C GLY A 57 -22.55 16.09 11.54
N PHE A 58 -22.89 15.38 10.45
CA PHE A 58 -22.09 15.45 9.20
C PHE A 58 -22.26 16.77 8.40
N CYS A 59 -23.44 17.39 8.48
CA CYS A 59 -23.81 18.63 7.76
C CYS A 59 -24.75 19.55 8.58
N ASP A 60 -24.67 19.57 9.91
CA ASP A 60 -25.60 20.39 10.72
C ASP A 60 -25.37 21.92 10.60
N GLY A 61 -24.26 22.36 9.97
CA GLY A 61 -23.97 23.77 9.69
C GLY A 61 -24.46 24.29 8.33
N GLY A 62 -25.14 23.48 7.52
CA GLY A 62 -25.48 23.81 6.12
C GLY A 62 -26.81 24.52 5.89
N MET A 63 -27.68 24.62 6.89
CA MET A 63 -28.94 25.39 6.80
C MET A 63 -28.82 26.70 7.60
N GLY A 64 -28.14 27.69 7.03
CA GLY A 64 -28.43 29.09 7.34
C GLY A 64 -27.40 29.91 8.13
N THR A 65 -26.12 29.54 8.22
CA THR A 65 -25.11 30.49 8.72
C THR A 65 -24.63 31.42 7.61
N THR A 66 -25.42 32.45 7.31
CA THR A 66 -24.95 33.62 6.57
C THR A 66 -23.99 34.42 7.45
N ILE A 67 -22.68 34.23 7.28
CA ILE A 67 -21.71 35.22 7.73
C ILE A 67 -21.85 36.46 6.82
N PRO A 68 -22.03 37.68 7.36
CA PRO A 68 -22.13 38.87 6.51
C PRO A 68 -20.78 39.12 5.83
N GLY A 69 -20.73 38.95 4.51
CA GLY A 69 -19.57 39.33 3.68
C GLY A 69 -18.87 38.21 2.92
N VAL A 70 -19.21 36.93 3.13
CA VAL A 70 -18.62 35.81 2.37
C VAL A 70 -19.73 34.94 1.79
N HIS A 71 -20.08 35.19 0.53
CA HIS A 71 -20.95 34.29 -0.26
C HIS A 71 -20.12 33.17 -0.87
N GLY A 72 -19.86 32.12 -0.08
CA GLY A 72 -19.33 30.84 -0.57
C GLY A 72 -20.30 29.72 -0.19
N ARG A 73 -20.93 29.05 -1.16
CA ARG A 73 -21.64 27.78 -0.92
C ARG A 73 -20.59 26.73 -0.57
N VAL A 74 -20.49 26.36 0.70
CA VAL A 74 -19.64 25.24 1.13
C VAL A 74 -20.24 23.95 0.56
N ASN A 75 -19.49 23.22 -0.27
CA ASN A 75 -19.90 21.93 -0.81
C ASN A 75 -19.89 20.87 0.31
N CYS A 76 -20.96 20.85 1.12
CA CYS A 76 -21.17 19.83 2.14
C CYS A 76 -21.13 18.41 1.54
N ASP A 77 -21.57 18.29 0.29
CA ASP A 77 -21.62 17.11 -0.57
C ASP A 77 -20.31 16.29 -0.55
N VAL A 78 -19.20 16.89 -0.97
CA VAL A 78 -17.90 16.20 -1.03
C VAL A 78 -17.28 16.01 0.36
N LEU A 79 -17.49 16.98 1.26
CA LEU A 79 -16.95 16.93 2.61
C LEU A 79 -17.53 15.77 3.41
N VAL A 80 -18.82 15.46 3.21
CA VAL A 80 -19.53 14.35 3.86
C VAL A 80 -18.96 13.01 3.44
N GLY A 81 -18.70 12.82 2.13
CA GLY A 81 -18.09 11.59 1.61
C GLY A 81 -16.72 11.34 2.23
N TYR A 82 -15.85 12.35 2.28
CA TYR A 82 -14.56 12.22 2.94
C TYR A 82 -14.68 11.95 4.43
N LYS A 83 -15.53 12.67 5.17
CA LYS A 83 -15.80 12.40 6.59
C LYS A 83 -16.24 10.95 6.81
N ALA A 84 -17.06 10.38 5.92
CA ALA A 84 -17.49 8.99 6.01
C ALA A 84 -16.32 8.02 5.80
N VAL A 85 -15.46 8.28 4.81
CA VAL A 85 -14.23 7.50 4.59
C VAL A 85 -13.33 7.50 5.81
N TYR A 86 -13.10 8.66 6.45
CA TYR A 86 -12.31 8.76 7.68
C TYR A 86 -12.80 7.80 8.77
N ARG A 87 -14.13 7.67 8.95
CA ARG A 87 -14.73 6.84 9.99
C ARG A 87 -14.69 5.34 9.64
N VAL A 88 -14.99 4.98 8.39
CA VAL A 88 -14.87 3.59 7.93
C VAL A 88 -13.42 3.11 8.04
N CYS A 89 -12.46 3.92 7.58
CA CYS A 89 -11.04 3.60 7.68
C CYS A 89 -10.53 3.61 9.11
N PHE A 90 -11.01 4.51 9.98
CA PHE A 90 -10.74 4.45 11.42
C PHE A 90 -11.20 3.11 12.01
N GLY A 91 -12.40 2.64 11.68
CA GLY A 91 -12.92 1.37 12.16
C GLY A 91 -12.06 0.18 11.75
N MET A 92 -11.65 0.13 10.48
CA MET A 92 -10.70 -0.86 9.97
C MET A 92 -9.35 -0.79 10.68
N ALA A 93 -8.80 0.42 10.82
CA ALA A 93 -7.51 0.65 11.47
C ALA A 93 -7.54 0.13 12.91
N MET A 94 -8.57 0.48 13.68
CA MET A 94 -8.70 0.02 15.06
C MET A 94 -8.88 -1.49 15.17
N PHE A 95 -9.60 -2.12 14.24
CA PHE A 95 -9.71 -3.57 14.18
C PHE A 95 -8.35 -4.25 13.99
N PHE A 96 -7.58 -3.84 12.98
CA PHE A 96 -6.26 -4.43 12.72
C PHE A 96 -5.23 -4.08 13.80
N LEU A 97 -5.30 -2.89 14.39
CA LEU A 97 -4.45 -2.51 15.51
C LEU A 97 -4.74 -3.38 16.74
N LEU A 98 -6.01 -3.60 17.07
CA LEU A 98 -6.40 -4.49 18.16
C LEU A 98 -5.87 -5.91 17.93
N PHE A 99 -6.02 -6.45 16.72
CA PHE A 99 -5.50 -7.76 16.37
C PHE A 99 -3.97 -7.82 16.42
N SER A 100 -3.28 -6.77 16.00
CA SER A 100 -1.82 -6.67 16.12
C SER A 100 -1.36 -6.77 17.57
N LEU A 101 -2.06 -6.09 18.49
CA LEU A 101 -1.77 -6.11 19.92
C LEU A 101 -2.09 -7.48 20.55
N LEU A 102 -3.20 -8.12 20.15
CA LEU A 102 -3.56 -9.45 20.65
C LEU A 102 -2.57 -10.55 20.23
N MET A 103 -1.94 -10.39 19.07
CA MET A 103 -1.04 -11.38 18.47
C MET A 103 0.45 -11.15 18.79
N ILE A 104 0.77 -10.29 19.77
CA ILE A 104 2.15 -10.08 20.22
C ILE A 104 2.73 -11.37 20.80
N LYS A 105 3.93 -11.76 20.32
CA LYS A 105 4.70 -12.93 20.78
C LYS A 105 3.92 -14.25 20.70
N VAL A 106 3.16 -14.46 19.63
CA VAL A 106 2.65 -15.80 19.27
C VAL A 106 3.77 -16.52 18.52
N LYS A 107 4.14 -17.72 18.97
CA LYS A 107 5.31 -18.43 18.44
C LYS A 107 4.98 -19.70 17.68
N SER A 108 3.82 -20.32 17.94
CA SER A 108 3.41 -21.59 17.33
C SER A 108 1.88 -21.60 17.14
N SER A 109 1.39 -22.41 16.20
CA SER A 109 -0.05 -22.63 15.98
C SER A 109 -0.76 -23.31 17.17
N ASN A 110 0.01 -23.89 18.11
CA ASN A 110 -0.52 -24.49 19.35
C ASN A 110 -0.96 -23.44 20.38
N ASP A 111 -0.54 -22.17 20.25
CA ASP A 111 -1.00 -21.10 21.12
C ASP A 111 -2.53 -20.91 20.97
N PRO A 112 -3.32 -20.81 22.05
CA PRO A 112 -4.76 -20.56 21.94
C PRO A 112 -5.11 -19.30 21.14
N ARG A 113 -4.21 -18.32 21.13
CA ARG A 113 -4.32 -17.08 20.34
C ARG A 113 -4.20 -17.34 18.84
N ALA A 114 -3.41 -18.34 18.42
CA ALA A 114 -3.29 -18.74 17.02
C ALA A 114 -4.60 -19.36 16.50
N ALA A 115 -5.37 -20.05 17.35
CA ALA A 115 -6.71 -20.51 17.00
C ALA A 115 -7.66 -19.33 16.71
N VAL A 116 -7.56 -18.25 17.49
CA VAL A 116 -8.27 -17.00 17.20
C VAL A 116 -7.79 -16.39 15.90
N HIS A 117 -6.48 -16.37 15.62
CA HIS A 117 -5.92 -15.81 14.37
C HIS A 117 -6.37 -16.57 13.11
N ASN A 118 -6.38 -17.90 13.15
CA ASN A 118 -6.67 -18.76 11.99
C ASN A 118 -8.15 -19.17 11.85
N GLY A 119 -9.00 -18.91 12.87
CA GLY A 119 -10.41 -19.33 12.90
C GLY A 119 -11.39 -18.21 13.26
N PHE A 120 -12.60 -18.56 13.72
CA PHE A 120 -13.62 -17.63 14.25
C PHE A 120 -13.95 -16.43 13.33
N TRP A 121 -14.02 -16.66 12.02
CA TRP A 121 -14.18 -15.61 11.01
C TRP A 121 -15.46 -14.79 11.16
N PHE A 122 -16.59 -15.41 11.50
CA PHE A 122 -17.86 -14.70 11.73
C PHE A 122 -17.76 -13.68 12.87
N PHE A 123 -17.18 -14.08 14.01
CA PHE A 123 -17.02 -13.18 15.15
C PHE A 123 -16.09 -12.02 14.83
N LYS A 124 -14.98 -12.27 14.13
CA LYS A 124 -14.09 -11.21 13.65
C LYS A 124 -14.80 -10.21 12.75
N PHE A 125 -15.57 -10.72 11.78
CA PHE A 125 -16.34 -9.88 10.88
C PHE A 125 -17.37 -9.04 11.63
N ALA A 126 -18.11 -9.64 12.57
CA ALA A 126 -19.06 -8.93 13.42
C ALA A 126 -18.37 -7.83 14.25
N THR A 127 -17.20 -8.13 14.84
CA THR A 127 -16.41 -7.13 15.58
C THR A 127 -15.93 -6.00 14.66
N ALA A 128 -15.42 -6.30 13.47
CA ALA A 128 -14.97 -5.28 12.51
C ALA A 128 -16.13 -4.36 12.09
N VAL A 129 -17.31 -4.91 11.81
CA VAL A 129 -18.52 -4.14 11.50
C VAL A 129 -18.96 -3.31 12.70
N ALA A 130 -18.98 -3.88 13.91
CA ALA A 130 -19.38 -3.16 15.12
C ALA A 130 -18.48 -1.95 15.42
N ILE A 131 -17.15 -2.11 15.29
CA ILE A 131 -16.19 -1.01 15.46
C ILE A 131 -16.41 0.06 14.38
N SER A 132 -16.62 -0.37 13.13
CA SER A 132 -16.85 0.55 12.00
C SER A 132 -18.14 1.35 12.16
N VAL A 133 -19.24 0.72 12.58
CA VAL A 133 -20.50 1.40 12.90
C VAL A 133 -20.33 2.31 14.13
N GLY A 134 -19.60 1.85 15.15
CA GLY A 134 -19.26 2.64 16.33
C GLY A 134 -18.54 3.96 15.99
N ALA A 135 -17.68 3.95 14.97
CA ALA A 135 -16.98 5.14 14.50
C ALA A 135 -17.93 6.25 13.99
N PHE A 136 -19.13 5.90 13.51
CA PHE A 136 -20.14 6.89 13.09
C PHE A 136 -20.79 7.64 14.26
N PHE A 137 -20.61 7.19 15.50
CA PHE A 137 -21.09 7.90 16.69
C PHE A 137 -20.08 8.90 17.26
N ILE A 138 -18.87 8.99 16.69
CA ILE A 138 -17.87 9.97 17.13
C ILE A 138 -18.34 11.38 16.75
N PRO A 139 -18.46 12.33 17.71
CA PRO A 139 -18.92 13.68 17.41
C PRO A 139 -17.88 14.46 16.61
N GLU A 140 -18.36 15.46 15.85
CA GLU A 140 -17.47 16.34 15.10
C GLU A 140 -16.69 17.26 16.04
N GLY A 141 -15.40 17.42 15.76
CA GLY A 141 -14.45 18.10 16.64
C GLY A 141 -13.03 17.92 16.10
N PRO A 142 -11.98 17.92 16.92
CA PRO A 142 -10.59 17.77 16.45
C PRO A 142 -10.29 16.40 15.84
N PHE A 143 -11.24 15.45 15.86
CA PHE A 143 -11.06 14.08 15.39
C PHE A 143 -10.51 14.00 13.96
N THR A 144 -11.15 14.65 12.98
CA THR A 144 -10.73 14.56 11.57
C THR A 144 -9.34 15.17 11.36
N THR A 145 -9.04 16.29 12.01
CA THR A 145 -7.71 16.92 11.93
C THR A 145 -6.63 16.06 12.57
N VAL A 146 -6.85 15.53 13.78
CA VAL A 146 -5.89 14.64 14.45
C VAL A 146 -5.68 13.38 13.63
N TRP A 147 -6.78 12.78 13.16
CA TRP A 147 -6.74 11.55 12.38
C TRP A 147 -6.11 11.75 10.99
N PHE A 148 -6.18 12.95 10.40
CA PHE A 148 -5.43 13.31 9.21
C PHE A 148 -3.91 13.23 9.46
N TYR A 149 -3.40 13.77 10.58
CA TYR A 149 -1.97 13.67 10.90
C TYR A 149 -1.53 12.23 11.20
N VAL A 150 -2.34 11.47 11.94
CA VAL A 150 -2.10 10.03 12.19
C VAL A 150 -2.11 9.27 10.86
N GLY A 151 -3.07 9.57 10.00
CA GLY A 151 -3.20 9.00 8.65
C GLY A 151 -1.99 9.29 7.78
N MET A 152 -1.50 10.53 7.74
CA MET A 152 -0.29 10.90 7.00
C MET A 152 0.94 10.13 7.50
N ALA A 153 1.14 10.04 8.82
CA ALA A 153 2.26 9.32 9.41
C ALA A 153 2.17 7.81 9.10
N GLY A 154 0.99 7.21 9.25
CA GLY A 154 0.76 5.81 8.94
C GLY A 154 0.92 5.50 7.44
N ALA A 155 0.42 6.38 6.58
CA ALA A 155 0.56 6.28 5.13
C ALA A 155 2.03 6.40 4.69
N PHE A 156 2.82 7.29 5.31
CA PHE A 156 4.27 7.35 5.10
C PHE A 156 4.93 6.01 5.43
N CYS A 157 4.67 5.45 6.61
CA CYS A 157 5.21 4.14 6.99
C CYS A 157 4.77 3.03 6.03
N PHE A 158 3.50 3.03 5.58
CA PHE A 158 3.01 2.06 4.62
C PHE A 158 3.69 2.20 3.25
N ILE A 159 3.93 3.42 2.76
CA ILE A 159 4.66 3.65 1.50
C ILE A 159 6.08 3.08 1.59
N LEU A 160 6.75 3.17 2.74
CA LEU A 160 8.06 2.55 2.95
C LEU A 160 7.99 1.01 2.92
N ILE A 161 6.99 0.41 3.58
CA ILE A 161 6.75 -1.04 3.52
C ILE A 161 6.45 -1.46 2.08
N GLN A 162 5.61 -0.71 1.37
CA GLN A 162 5.28 -0.94 -0.03
C GLN A 162 6.52 -0.86 -0.93
N LEU A 163 7.42 0.09 -0.68
CA LEU A 163 8.71 0.22 -1.35
C LEU A 163 9.60 -1.02 -1.15
N VAL A 164 9.72 -1.50 0.09
CA VAL A 164 10.50 -2.70 0.40
C VAL A 164 9.91 -3.94 -0.30
N LEU A 165 8.57 -4.09 -0.29
CA LEU A 165 7.90 -5.19 -1.02
C LEU A 165 8.07 -5.06 -2.54
N LEU A 166 8.09 -3.84 -3.07
CA LEU A 166 8.31 -3.61 -4.48
C LEU A 166 9.75 -3.92 -4.91
N ILE A 167 10.76 -3.52 -4.12
CA ILE A 167 12.17 -3.86 -4.34
C ILE A 167 12.33 -5.38 -4.34
N ASP A 168 11.75 -6.05 -3.37
CA ASP A 168 11.77 -7.50 -3.27
C ASP A 168 11.09 -8.20 -4.46
N PHE A 169 9.92 -7.71 -4.88
CA PHE A 169 9.24 -8.19 -6.07
C PHE A 169 10.12 -8.01 -7.32
N ALA A 170 10.78 -6.85 -7.47
CA ALA A 170 11.65 -6.58 -8.59
C ALA A 170 12.88 -7.51 -8.61
N HIS A 171 13.47 -7.78 -7.43
CA HIS A 171 14.56 -8.75 -7.30
C HIS A 171 14.11 -10.17 -7.67
N SER A 172 13.01 -10.64 -7.09
CA SER A 172 12.43 -11.96 -7.35
C SER A 172 12.03 -12.16 -8.81
N TRP A 173 11.49 -11.11 -9.45
CA TRP A 173 11.16 -11.15 -10.88
C TRP A 173 12.43 -11.29 -11.73
N ASN A 174 13.45 -10.45 -11.49
CA ASN A 174 14.70 -10.53 -12.23
C ASN A 174 15.37 -11.90 -12.07
N GLU A 175 15.46 -12.40 -10.84
CA GLU A 175 15.99 -13.72 -10.52
C GLU A 175 15.26 -14.84 -11.27
N SER A 176 13.93 -14.87 -11.21
CA SER A 176 13.16 -15.90 -11.92
C SER A 176 13.34 -15.88 -13.44
N TRP A 177 13.51 -14.69 -14.03
CA TRP A 177 13.69 -14.58 -15.48
C TRP A 177 15.13 -14.85 -15.91
N VAL A 178 16.12 -14.49 -15.10
CA VAL A 178 17.52 -14.83 -15.32
C VAL A 178 17.75 -16.33 -15.20
N GLU A 179 17.18 -16.99 -14.18
CA GLU A 179 17.25 -18.45 -14.03
C GLU A 179 16.64 -19.17 -15.24
N LYS A 180 15.44 -18.75 -15.70
CA LYS A 180 14.80 -19.31 -16.90
C LYS A 180 15.56 -19.02 -18.19
N MET A 181 16.36 -17.95 -18.22
CA MET A 181 17.26 -17.65 -19.34
C MET A 181 18.47 -18.59 -19.35
N GLU A 182 19.02 -18.92 -18.18
CA GLU A 182 20.17 -19.82 -18.04
C GLU A 182 19.80 -21.29 -18.28
N GLU A 183 18.67 -21.75 -17.72
CA GLU A 183 18.26 -23.16 -17.77
C GLU A 183 17.31 -23.49 -18.93
N GLY A 184 16.60 -22.49 -19.45
CA GLY A 184 15.54 -22.64 -20.43
C GLY A 184 15.92 -22.15 -21.83
N ASN A 185 14.93 -21.57 -22.53
CA ASN A 185 15.15 -20.97 -23.85
C ASN A 185 15.78 -19.58 -23.71
N SER A 186 17.12 -19.55 -23.68
CA SER A 186 17.92 -18.34 -23.44
C SER A 186 17.54 -17.14 -24.30
N ARG A 187 17.26 -17.34 -25.60
CA ARG A 187 16.92 -16.24 -26.51
C ARG A 187 15.56 -15.59 -26.21
N CYS A 188 14.56 -16.40 -25.85
CA CYS A 188 13.22 -15.88 -25.57
C CYS A 188 13.19 -15.10 -24.25
N TRP A 189 13.78 -15.66 -23.19
CA TRP A 189 13.84 -15.00 -21.88
C TRP A 189 14.75 -13.78 -21.86
N TYR A 190 15.86 -13.80 -22.61
CA TYR A 190 16.67 -12.60 -22.83
C TYR A 190 15.88 -11.49 -23.52
N ALA A 191 15.13 -11.82 -24.59
CA ALA A 191 14.28 -10.84 -25.28
C ALA A 191 13.16 -10.31 -24.37
N ALA A 192 12.55 -11.18 -23.55
CA ALA A 192 11.55 -10.78 -22.56
C ALA A 192 12.15 -9.82 -21.52
N LEU A 193 13.31 -10.15 -20.94
CA LEU A 193 14.00 -9.31 -19.96
C LEU A 193 14.38 -7.93 -20.52
N LEU A 194 14.94 -7.91 -21.73
CA LEU A 194 15.32 -6.68 -22.41
C LEU A 194 14.09 -5.82 -22.75
N SER A 195 13.02 -6.43 -23.26
CA SER A 195 11.79 -5.71 -23.61
C SER A 195 11.10 -5.11 -22.38
N ALA A 196 10.97 -5.87 -21.29
CA ALA A 196 10.39 -5.35 -20.05
C ALA A 196 11.20 -4.17 -19.49
N THR A 197 12.52 -4.30 -19.47
CA THR A 197 13.44 -3.22 -19.04
C THR A 197 13.32 -1.98 -19.93
N ALA A 198 13.29 -2.16 -21.26
CA ALA A 198 13.17 -1.06 -22.22
C ALA A 198 11.82 -0.33 -22.09
N VAL A 199 10.72 -1.07 -21.92
CA VAL A 199 9.37 -0.49 -21.73
C VAL A 199 9.33 0.33 -20.45
N ASN A 200 9.89 -0.15 -19.34
CA ASN A 200 9.92 0.59 -18.07
C ASN A 200 10.72 1.90 -18.17
N TYR A 201 11.90 1.88 -18.79
CA TYR A 201 12.68 3.11 -18.98
C TYR A 201 12.01 4.08 -19.97
N LEU A 202 11.41 3.57 -21.04
CA LEU A 202 10.67 4.39 -21.99
C LEU A 202 9.47 5.07 -21.31
N LEU A 203 8.70 4.32 -20.52
CA LEU A 203 7.60 4.86 -19.73
C LEU A 203 8.07 5.95 -18.76
N SER A 204 9.21 5.72 -18.09
CA SER A 204 9.80 6.70 -17.17
C SER A 204 10.25 7.96 -17.89
N LEU A 205 10.86 7.84 -19.07
CA LEU A 205 11.28 8.98 -19.90
C LEU A 205 10.08 9.79 -20.37
N VAL A 206 9.02 9.13 -20.86
CA VAL A 206 7.77 9.78 -21.25
C VAL A 206 7.19 10.52 -20.04
N ALA A 207 7.13 9.89 -18.87
CA ALA A 207 6.63 10.52 -17.64
C ALA A 207 7.42 11.79 -17.29
N ILE A 208 8.76 11.75 -17.33
CA ILE A 208 9.61 12.94 -17.07
C ILE A 208 9.28 14.08 -18.05
N VAL A 209 9.15 13.78 -19.34
CA VAL A 209 8.80 14.79 -20.36
C VAL A 209 7.43 15.40 -20.05
N LEU A 210 6.44 14.57 -19.74
CA LEU A 210 5.10 15.03 -19.37
C LEU A 210 5.12 15.88 -18.09
N PHE A 211 5.95 15.54 -17.11
CA PHE A 211 6.09 16.32 -15.87
C PHE A 211 6.63 17.72 -16.14
N TYR A 212 7.68 17.86 -16.96
CA TYR A 212 8.19 19.19 -17.32
C TYR A 212 7.18 20.00 -18.14
N VAL A 213 6.42 19.36 -19.04
CA VAL A 213 5.44 20.06 -19.89
C VAL A 213 4.23 20.56 -19.09
N TYR A 214 3.68 19.74 -18.20
CA TYR A 214 2.41 20.04 -17.53
C TYR A 214 2.54 20.57 -16.11
N TYR A 215 3.54 20.12 -15.34
CA TYR A 215 3.69 20.47 -13.93
C TYR A 215 4.75 21.56 -13.68
N THR A 216 5.34 22.12 -14.73
CA THR A 216 6.31 23.22 -14.62
C THR A 216 6.00 24.37 -15.57
N HIS A 217 6.37 25.60 -15.18
CA HIS A 217 6.25 26.80 -16.00
C HIS A 217 7.57 27.58 -16.03
N PRO A 218 7.90 28.29 -17.12
CA PRO A 218 9.15 29.06 -17.20
C PRO A 218 9.34 30.05 -16.04
N GLU A 219 8.29 30.81 -15.70
CA GLU A 219 8.31 31.87 -14.67
C GLU A 219 7.86 31.42 -13.26
N GLY A 220 7.86 30.12 -12.96
CA GLY A 220 7.42 29.62 -11.65
C GLY A 220 7.66 28.12 -11.42
N CYS A 221 6.96 27.56 -10.42
CA CYS A 221 6.99 26.13 -10.07
C CYS A 221 8.41 25.57 -9.85
N SER A 222 9.27 26.32 -9.14
CA SER A 222 10.66 25.92 -8.86
C SER A 222 10.73 24.58 -8.12
N GLU A 223 9.80 24.35 -7.19
CA GLU A 223 9.78 23.12 -6.39
C GLU A 223 9.52 21.88 -7.27
N ASN A 224 8.50 21.93 -8.14
CA ASN A 224 8.24 20.84 -9.09
C ASN A 224 9.44 20.60 -10.02
N LYS A 225 10.09 21.67 -10.53
CA LYS A 225 11.32 21.53 -11.33
C LYS A 225 12.43 20.83 -10.54
N ALA A 226 12.61 21.18 -9.27
CA ALA A 226 13.61 20.56 -8.40
C ALA A 226 13.29 19.08 -8.14
N PHE A 227 12.04 18.75 -7.78
CA PHE A 227 11.61 17.37 -7.53
C PHE A 227 11.84 16.46 -8.73
N ILE A 228 11.42 16.89 -9.93
CA ILE A 228 11.61 16.11 -11.16
C ILE A 228 13.11 15.92 -11.44
N SER A 229 13.91 16.99 -11.35
CA SER A 229 15.35 16.95 -11.68
C SER A 229 16.13 16.06 -10.71
N VAL A 230 15.87 16.16 -9.41
CA VAL A 230 16.52 15.37 -8.37
C VAL A 230 16.16 13.89 -8.53
N ASN A 231 14.88 13.56 -8.68
CA ASN A 231 14.45 12.16 -8.83
C ASN A 231 14.97 11.53 -10.12
N MET A 232 15.02 12.29 -11.22
CA MET A 232 15.66 11.86 -12.47
C MET A 232 17.14 11.52 -12.24
N LEU A 233 17.91 12.41 -11.60
CA LEU A 233 19.33 12.19 -11.35
C LEU A 233 19.57 10.98 -10.43
N LEU A 234 18.77 10.83 -9.37
CA LEU A 234 18.85 9.70 -8.46
C LEU A 234 18.53 8.37 -9.16
N CYS A 235 17.53 8.34 -10.05
CA CYS A 235 17.20 7.13 -10.82
C CYS A 235 18.30 6.77 -11.82
N ILE A 236 18.91 7.75 -12.48
CA ILE A 236 20.06 7.53 -13.36
C ILE A 236 21.23 6.96 -12.55
N GLY A 237 21.54 7.55 -11.40
CA GLY A 237 22.57 7.05 -10.48
C GLY A 237 22.34 5.61 -10.04
N ALA A 238 21.12 5.28 -9.60
CA ALA A 238 20.75 3.92 -9.21
C ALA A 238 20.87 2.92 -10.37
N SER A 239 20.50 3.33 -11.58
CA SER A 239 20.62 2.49 -12.79
C SER A 239 22.08 2.23 -13.17
N VAL A 240 22.95 3.25 -13.07
CA VAL A 240 24.40 3.10 -13.29
C VAL A 240 25.02 2.19 -12.24
N MET A 241 24.64 2.34 -10.97
CA MET A 241 25.15 1.47 -9.90
C MET A 241 24.78 0.00 -10.15
N SER A 242 23.57 -0.27 -10.63
CA SER A 242 23.06 -1.63 -10.89
C SER A 242 23.86 -2.41 -11.94
N ILE A 243 24.65 -1.72 -12.78
CA ILE A 243 25.49 -2.34 -13.83
C ILE A 243 26.99 -2.29 -13.52
N LEU A 244 27.40 -1.74 -12.38
CA LEU A 244 28.81 -1.67 -12.03
C LEU A 244 29.37 -3.09 -11.85
N PRO A 245 30.51 -3.45 -12.49
CA PRO A 245 31.08 -4.79 -12.39
C PRO A 245 31.31 -5.23 -10.96
N LYS A 246 31.74 -4.31 -10.08
CA LYS A 246 31.94 -4.60 -8.65
C LYS A 246 30.67 -5.04 -7.94
N ILE A 247 29.52 -4.44 -8.26
CA ILE A 247 28.22 -4.82 -7.68
C ILE A 247 27.75 -6.16 -8.24
N GLN A 248 27.95 -6.40 -9.54
CA GLN A 248 27.58 -7.66 -10.19
C GLN A 248 28.46 -8.83 -9.73
N GLU A 249 29.73 -8.58 -9.40
CA GLU A 249 30.62 -9.59 -8.79
C GLU A 249 30.10 -10.07 -7.43
N SER A 250 29.58 -9.15 -6.59
CA SER A 250 29.02 -9.51 -5.28
C SER A 250 27.57 -9.98 -5.32
N GLN A 251 26.82 -9.55 -6.33
CA GLN A 251 25.41 -9.91 -6.50
C GLN A 251 25.13 -10.19 -7.98
N PRO A 252 25.44 -11.42 -8.45
CA PRO A 252 25.32 -11.79 -9.87
C PRO A 252 23.89 -11.71 -10.40
N ARG A 253 22.89 -11.74 -9.49
CA ARG A 253 21.46 -11.60 -9.80
C ARG A 253 20.98 -10.15 -9.81
N SER A 254 21.86 -9.15 -9.65
CA SER A 254 21.52 -7.73 -9.86
C SER A 254 21.42 -7.43 -11.36
N GLY A 255 20.35 -6.73 -11.75
CA GLY A 255 20.07 -6.44 -13.16
C GLY A 255 19.33 -5.13 -13.40
N LEU A 256 19.39 -4.66 -14.65
CA LEU A 256 18.72 -3.41 -15.09
C LEU A 256 17.19 -3.46 -14.97
N LEU A 257 16.58 -4.65 -14.95
CA LEU A 257 15.14 -4.79 -14.76
C LEU A 257 14.73 -4.21 -13.39
N GLN A 258 15.48 -4.54 -12.34
CA GLN A 258 15.19 -4.08 -10.98
C GLN A 258 15.19 -2.54 -10.91
N SER A 259 16.27 -1.90 -11.38
CA SER A 259 16.38 -0.43 -11.37
C SER A 259 15.34 0.24 -12.26
N SER A 260 14.93 -0.40 -13.37
CA SER A 260 13.87 0.13 -14.23
C SER A 260 12.50 0.16 -13.53
N VAL A 261 12.16 -0.87 -12.74
CA VAL A 261 10.90 -0.92 -11.96
C VAL A 261 10.90 0.15 -10.87
N ILE A 262 12.02 0.30 -10.15
CA ILE A 262 12.17 1.35 -9.13
C ILE A 262 12.09 2.75 -9.74
N THR A 263 12.63 2.94 -10.95
CA THR A 263 12.53 4.21 -11.69
C THR A 263 11.08 4.55 -12.02
N VAL A 264 10.31 3.61 -12.58
CA VAL A 264 8.89 3.82 -12.90
C VAL A 264 8.09 4.17 -11.65
N TYR A 265 8.32 3.46 -10.54
CA TYR A 265 7.64 3.74 -9.28
C TYR A 265 8.04 5.09 -8.68
N THR A 266 9.30 5.50 -8.81
CA THR A 266 9.75 6.84 -8.42
C THR A 266 9.03 7.91 -9.24
N MET A 267 8.85 7.70 -10.54
CA MET A 267 8.08 8.63 -11.37
C MET A 267 6.61 8.71 -10.91
N TYR A 268 6.00 7.58 -10.54
CA TYR A 268 4.67 7.56 -9.93
C TYR A 268 4.61 8.37 -8.62
N LEU A 269 5.54 8.17 -7.68
CA LEU A 269 5.57 8.94 -6.43
C LEU A 269 5.80 10.44 -6.68
N THR A 270 6.64 10.78 -7.65
CA THR A 270 6.90 12.18 -8.06
C THR A 270 5.62 12.82 -8.58
N TRP A 271 4.91 12.14 -9.49
CA TRP A 271 3.62 12.60 -10.00
C TRP A 271 2.59 12.78 -8.89
N SER A 272 2.44 11.75 -8.05
CA SER A 272 1.52 11.75 -6.91
C SER A 272 1.82 12.86 -5.88
N ALA A 273 3.07 13.30 -5.78
CA ALA A 273 3.46 14.44 -4.95
C ALA A 273 3.08 15.77 -5.59
N MET A 274 3.40 15.96 -6.87
CA MET A 274 3.11 17.21 -7.59
C MET A 274 1.61 17.46 -7.77
N THR A 275 0.77 16.42 -7.81
CA THR A 275 -0.69 16.58 -7.80
C THR A 275 -1.27 16.99 -6.45
N ASN A 276 -0.44 17.00 -5.40
CA ASN A 276 -0.77 17.56 -4.09
C ASN A 276 -0.06 18.90 -3.84
N GLU A 277 0.55 19.48 -4.87
CA GLU A 277 1.12 20.83 -4.78
C GLU A 277 -0.01 21.85 -4.50
N PRO A 278 0.14 22.72 -3.48
CA PRO A 278 -0.89 23.70 -3.12
C PRO A 278 -1.13 24.76 -4.18
N ASP A 279 -0.12 25.11 -4.98
CA ASP A 279 -0.30 26.06 -6.08
C ASP A 279 -1.00 25.38 -7.27
N ARG A 280 -2.25 25.76 -7.51
CA ARG A 280 -3.07 25.26 -8.63
C ARG A 280 -2.49 25.58 -10.00
N ARG A 281 -1.65 26.62 -10.13
CA ARG A 281 -0.95 26.91 -11.38
C ARG A 281 0.08 25.83 -11.71
N CYS A 282 0.67 25.22 -10.69
CA CYS A 282 1.67 24.16 -10.81
C CYS A 282 1.06 22.75 -10.72
N ASN A 283 -0.26 22.67 -10.50
CA ASN A 283 -1.02 21.44 -10.32
C ASN A 283 -2.29 21.43 -11.19
N PRO A 284 -2.15 21.22 -12.51
CA PRO A 284 -3.30 21.08 -13.39
C PRO A 284 -4.00 19.74 -13.18
N SER A 285 -5.34 19.74 -13.17
CA SER A 285 -6.13 18.50 -13.16
C SER A 285 -5.94 17.70 -14.46
N LEU A 286 -6.00 16.37 -14.38
CA LEU A 286 -5.92 15.51 -15.57
C LEU A 286 -7.00 15.86 -16.62
N LEU A 287 -8.18 16.30 -16.18
CA LEU A 287 -9.27 16.73 -17.06
C LEU A 287 -8.92 18.00 -17.85
N SER A 288 -8.22 18.95 -17.21
CA SER A 288 -7.69 20.14 -17.89
C SER A 288 -6.57 19.82 -18.88
N ILE A 289 -5.79 18.76 -18.63
CA ILE A 289 -4.71 18.32 -19.52
C ILE A 289 -5.26 17.65 -20.79
N ILE A 290 -6.32 16.84 -20.66
CA ILE A 290 -6.93 16.07 -21.78
C ILE A 290 -7.81 16.97 -22.69
N GLY A 291 -7.93 18.27 -22.39
CA GLY A 291 -8.54 19.23 -23.31
C GLY A 291 -10.07 19.18 -23.37
N TYR A 292 -10.74 18.57 -22.38
CA TYR A 292 -12.17 18.81 -22.16
C TYR A 292 -12.35 20.22 -21.56
N ASN A 293 -12.17 21.23 -22.41
CA ASN A 293 -12.55 22.61 -22.16
C ASN A 293 -14.07 22.69 -22.01
N THR A 294 -14.59 22.53 -20.79
CA THR A 294 -15.75 23.36 -20.44
C THR A 294 -15.24 24.79 -20.44
N THR A 295 -15.60 25.57 -21.45
CA THR A 295 -15.29 27.00 -21.64
C THR A 295 -15.91 27.93 -20.58
N THR A 296 -16.13 27.41 -19.38
CA THR A 296 -16.50 28.18 -18.21
C THR A 296 -15.39 27.99 -17.20
N ILE A 297 -14.72 29.08 -16.84
CA ILE A 297 -13.94 29.15 -15.60
C ILE A 297 -14.87 28.63 -14.52
N PRO A 298 -14.60 27.47 -13.90
CA PRO A 298 -15.41 27.04 -12.77
C PRO A 298 -15.29 28.16 -11.73
N PRO A 299 -16.40 28.76 -11.25
CA PRO A 299 -16.32 29.70 -10.15
C PRO A 299 -15.52 29.05 -9.02
N GLN A 300 -14.66 29.85 -8.38
CA GLN A 300 -13.80 29.43 -7.26
C GLN A 300 -14.60 28.51 -6.32
N GLY A 301 -14.30 27.20 -6.33
CA GLY A 301 -15.01 26.21 -5.51
C GLY A 301 -15.61 25.00 -6.25
N GLN A 302 -15.64 24.97 -7.59
CA GLN A 302 -16.05 23.82 -8.40
C GLN A 302 -14.80 23.28 -9.11
N VAL A 303 -14.37 22.02 -9.09
CA VAL A 303 -14.99 20.72 -8.89
C VAL A 303 -13.98 19.93 -8.06
N VAL A 304 -14.34 19.42 -6.88
CA VAL A 304 -13.47 18.45 -6.21
C VAL A 304 -13.68 17.15 -6.98
N GLN A 305 -12.71 16.75 -7.81
CA GLN A 305 -12.80 15.50 -8.55
C GLN A 305 -12.96 14.36 -7.53
N TRP A 306 -14.09 13.63 -7.59
CA TRP A 306 -14.36 12.49 -6.72
C TRP A 306 -13.27 11.41 -6.87
N TRP A 307 -12.70 11.27 -8.08
CA TRP A 307 -11.58 10.38 -8.38
C TRP A 307 -10.48 11.13 -9.10
N ASP A 308 -9.27 11.02 -8.56
CA ASP A 308 -8.05 11.48 -9.21
C ASP A 308 -7.26 10.29 -9.74
N ALA A 309 -6.63 10.46 -10.90
CA ALA A 309 -5.93 9.39 -11.59
C ALA A 309 -4.77 8.85 -10.74
N GLN A 310 -4.10 9.69 -9.93
CA GLN A 310 -3.06 9.19 -9.01
C GLN A 310 -3.62 8.25 -7.95
N GLY A 311 -4.86 8.49 -7.51
CA GLY A 311 -5.54 7.69 -6.49
C GLY A 311 -5.84 6.30 -7.03
N ILE A 312 -6.30 6.20 -8.27
CA ILE A 312 -6.54 4.92 -8.96
C ILE A 312 -5.27 4.10 -9.06
N VAL A 313 -4.19 4.70 -9.56
CA VAL A 313 -2.90 4.00 -9.68
C VAL A 313 -2.39 3.59 -8.29
N GLY A 314 -2.58 4.44 -7.28
CA GLY A 314 -2.24 4.12 -5.89
C GLY A 314 -3.03 2.94 -5.33
N LEU A 315 -4.35 2.86 -5.59
CA LEU A 315 -5.19 1.73 -5.20
C LEU A 315 -4.78 0.43 -5.90
N ILE A 316 -4.39 0.48 -7.18
CA ILE A 316 -3.87 -0.69 -7.91
C ILE A 316 -2.56 -1.16 -7.28
N LEU A 317 -1.61 -0.25 -7.04
CA LEU A 317 -0.32 -0.58 -6.41
C LEU A 317 -0.51 -1.12 -4.99
N PHE A 318 -1.45 -0.57 -4.23
CA PHE A 318 -1.86 -1.08 -2.93
C PHE A 318 -2.39 -2.52 -3.03
N LEU A 319 -3.30 -2.79 -3.97
CA LEU A 319 -3.88 -4.11 -4.16
C LEU A 319 -2.80 -5.14 -4.49
N LEU A 320 -1.93 -4.81 -5.45
CA LEU A 320 -0.80 -5.66 -5.82
C LEU A 320 0.13 -5.92 -4.63
N CYS A 321 0.43 -4.89 -3.83
CA CYS A 321 1.27 -4.99 -2.64
C CYS A 321 0.67 -5.90 -1.56
N VAL A 322 -0.62 -5.71 -1.24
CA VAL A 322 -1.32 -6.52 -0.23
C VAL A 322 -1.41 -7.98 -0.69
N LEU A 323 -1.75 -8.22 -1.95
CA LEU A 323 -1.79 -9.57 -2.53
C LEU A 323 -0.41 -10.21 -2.53
N TYR A 324 0.62 -9.49 -2.97
CA TYR A 324 2.00 -9.97 -2.95
C TYR A 324 2.43 -10.35 -1.53
N SER A 325 2.20 -9.50 -0.53
CA SER A 325 2.55 -9.81 0.87
C SER A 325 1.79 -11.01 1.44
N SER A 326 0.58 -11.29 0.92
CA SER A 326 -0.27 -12.39 1.38
C SER A 326 0.11 -13.71 0.73
N ILE A 327 0.52 -13.68 -0.55
CA ILE A 327 0.89 -14.88 -1.33
C ILE A 327 2.34 -15.26 -1.08
N ARG A 328 3.24 -14.27 -0.94
CA ARG A 328 4.66 -14.51 -0.75
C ARG A 328 4.88 -15.45 0.44
N THR A 329 5.45 -16.60 0.16
CA THR A 329 5.99 -17.52 1.17
C THR A 329 7.26 -16.89 1.73
N SER A 330 7.43 -16.87 3.05
CA SER A 330 8.50 -16.17 3.77
C SER A 330 9.92 -16.73 3.56
N ASN A 331 10.23 -17.32 2.40
CA ASN A 331 11.49 -18.01 2.15
C ASN A 331 12.69 -17.11 1.81
N ASN A 332 12.53 -15.78 1.71
CA ASN A 332 13.64 -14.87 1.37
C ASN A 332 14.15 -14.14 2.63
N SER A 333 15.31 -14.56 3.14
CA SER A 333 15.87 -14.19 4.45
C SER A 333 16.20 -12.69 4.57
N GLN A 334 16.71 -12.07 3.49
CA GLN A 334 17.18 -10.69 3.50
C GLN A 334 16.07 -9.67 3.75
N VAL A 335 14.91 -9.84 3.10
CA VAL A 335 13.78 -8.90 3.20
C VAL A 335 12.94 -9.17 4.44
N ASN A 336 12.89 -10.41 4.93
CA ASN A 336 12.28 -10.70 6.23
C ASN A 336 13.00 -9.99 7.38
N LYS A 337 14.33 -9.87 7.28
CA LYS A 337 15.16 -9.12 8.23
C LYS A 337 14.90 -7.61 8.16
N LEU A 338 14.59 -7.09 6.97
CA LEU A 338 14.17 -5.69 6.76
C LEU A 338 12.72 -5.44 7.22
N MET A 339 11.86 -6.44 7.14
CA MET A 339 10.45 -6.37 7.56
C MET A 339 10.22 -6.79 9.01
N LEU A 340 11.27 -7.08 9.80
CA LEU A 340 11.13 -7.59 11.16
C LEU A 340 10.20 -8.82 11.27
N THR A 341 10.08 -9.60 10.20
CA THR A 341 9.21 -10.79 10.17
C THR A 341 9.90 -12.05 10.70
N SER A 342 11.23 -12.00 10.90
CA SER A 342 12.01 -13.07 11.53
C SER A 342 12.51 -12.68 12.92
N ASP A 343 11.97 -13.35 13.95
CA ASP A 343 12.69 -13.50 15.22
C ASP A 343 13.75 -14.59 15.03
N GLU A 344 14.93 -14.36 15.59
CA GLU A 344 16.16 -15.20 15.55
C GLU A 344 15.95 -16.69 15.86
N SER A 345 14.78 -17.08 16.37
CA SER A 345 14.36 -18.47 16.58
C SER A 345 14.03 -19.26 15.31
N THR A 346 13.87 -18.63 14.14
CA THR A 346 13.65 -19.37 12.87
C THR A 346 14.94 -19.89 12.23
N LEU A 347 16.12 -19.64 12.82
CA LEU A 347 17.42 -20.08 12.30
C LEU A 347 17.93 -21.38 12.95
N ILE A 348 17.14 -22.05 13.78
CA ILE A 348 17.52 -23.33 14.40
C ILE A 348 16.66 -24.47 13.82
N GLU A 349 16.66 -24.70 12.49
CA GLU A 349 16.28 -26.04 11.99
C GLU A 349 16.66 -26.35 10.53
N ASP A 350 17.61 -25.66 9.89
CA ASP A 350 18.00 -26.00 8.51
C ASP A 350 19.01 -27.16 8.41
N GLY A 351 18.96 -28.10 9.37
CA GLY A 351 20.00 -29.13 9.56
C GLY A 351 19.52 -30.57 9.77
N MET A 352 18.21 -30.87 9.73
CA MET A 352 17.73 -32.25 9.90
C MET A 352 16.95 -32.71 8.66
N PRO A 353 17.33 -33.84 8.01
CA PRO A 353 16.53 -34.39 6.92
C PRO A 353 15.16 -34.80 7.46
N ARG A 354 14.10 -34.36 6.78
CA ARG A 354 12.71 -34.76 7.02
C ARG A 354 12.61 -36.29 7.04
N SER A 355 12.43 -36.90 8.21
CA SER A 355 12.03 -38.30 8.29
C SER A 355 10.53 -38.39 7.99
N ASP A 356 10.24 -38.81 6.76
CA ASP A 356 8.92 -39.26 6.33
C ASP A 356 8.48 -40.42 7.23
N GLY A 357 7.40 -40.23 8.00
CA GLY A 357 7.10 -41.13 9.10
C GLY A 357 5.77 -40.90 9.81
N SER A 358 4.65 -40.94 9.08
CA SER A 358 3.41 -41.48 9.63
C SER A 358 2.47 -41.91 8.51
N LEU A 359 2.42 -43.23 8.31
CA LEU A 359 1.34 -43.95 7.65
C LEU A 359 0.07 -43.77 8.48
N ASP A 360 -0.93 -43.07 7.95
CA ASP A 360 -2.33 -43.46 8.14
C ASP A 360 -3.11 -43.16 6.85
N ASP A 361 -3.93 -44.13 6.49
CA ASP A 361 -4.52 -44.37 5.17
C ASP A 361 -5.96 -43.82 5.12
N GLY A 362 -6.38 -43.32 3.97
CA GLY A 362 -7.79 -43.12 3.62
C GLY A 362 -8.37 -41.69 3.71
N ASP A 363 -8.61 -41.11 2.53
CA ASP A 363 -9.62 -40.06 2.24
C ASP A 363 -9.21 -38.56 2.33
N ASP A 364 -7.97 -38.22 1.97
CA ASP A 364 -7.49 -36.82 1.94
C ASP A 364 -7.84 -36.08 0.62
N VAL A 365 -9.12 -35.78 0.44
CA VAL A 365 -9.60 -34.87 -0.61
C VAL A 365 -9.74 -33.45 -0.04
N HIS A 366 -8.73 -32.60 -0.33
CA HIS A 366 -8.71 -31.15 -0.07
C HIS A 366 -8.67 -30.68 1.39
N ARG A 367 -7.62 -31.05 2.15
CA ARG A 367 -7.34 -30.43 3.45
C ARG A 367 -6.18 -29.44 3.38
N ALA A 368 -6.36 -28.23 3.90
CA ALA A 368 -5.27 -27.27 4.09
C ALA A 368 -4.21 -27.86 5.06
N ILE A 369 -2.93 -27.58 4.85
CA ILE A 369 -1.84 -28.13 5.68
C ILE A 369 -1.48 -27.09 6.76
N ASP A 370 -1.46 -27.50 8.03
CA ASP A 370 -0.97 -26.65 9.12
C ASP A 370 0.57 -26.66 9.12
N ASN A 371 1.15 -25.61 8.54
CA ASN A 371 2.59 -25.43 8.39
C ASN A 371 3.22 -24.58 9.51
N GLU A 372 2.49 -24.32 10.61
CA GLU A 372 2.93 -23.44 11.70
C GLU A 372 2.96 -24.12 13.08
N ARG A 373 2.94 -25.46 13.08
CA ARG A 373 2.90 -26.28 14.31
C ARG A 373 4.14 -26.10 15.18
N ASP A 374 5.32 -26.16 14.56
CA ASP A 374 6.60 -26.08 15.27
C ASP A 374 7.14 -24.65 15.36
N GLY A 375 6.61 -23.74 14.53
CA GLY A 375 6.92 -22.31 14.57
C GLY A 375 6.10 -21.51 13.56
N VAL A 376 5.75 -20.27 13.89
CA VAL A 376 5.03 -19.38 12.95
C VAL A 376 5.92 -18.99 11.76
N THR A 377 5.37 -19.02 10.55
CA THR A 377 6.11 -18.66 9.33
C THR A 377 6.33 -17.16 9.15
N TYR A 378 5.58 -16.35 9.91
CA TYR A 378 5.67 -14.90 9.93
C TYR A 378 5.17 -14.36 11.27
N SER A 379 5.64 -13.18 11.67
CA SER A 379 5.10 -12.49 12.84
C SER A 379 3.64 -12.05 12.61
N TYR A 380 2.70 -12.71 13.29
CA TYR A 380 1.27 -12.37 13.22
C TYR A 380 1.00 -10.92 13.63
N SER A 381 1.68 -10.43 14.67
CA SER A 381 1.55 -9.04 15.14
C SER A 381 1.99 -8.04 14.07
N PHE A 382 3.14 -8.27 13.43
CA PHE A 382 3.65 -7.39 12.39
C PHE A 382 2.76 -7.39 11.15
N PHE A 383 2.23 -8.54 10.75
CA PHE A 383 1.27 -8.63 9.64
C PHE A 383 0.02 -7.78 9.88
N HIS A 384 -0.60 -7.89 11.07
CA HIS A 384 -1.75 -7.06 11.41
C HIS A 384 -1.39 -5.58 11.53
N PHE A 385 -0.19 -5.26 12.02
CA PHE A 385 0.31 -3.89 12.06
C PHE A 385 0.47 -3.29 10.65
N MET A 386 0.96 -4.08 9.69
CA MET A 386 1.02 -3.70 8.29
C MET A 386 -0.38 -3.41 7.72
N LEU A 387 -1.38 -4.26 8.01
CA LEU A 387 -2.77 -4.02 7.57
C LEU A 387 -3.40 -2.79 8.24
N PHE A 388 -3.03 -2.49 9.49
CA PHE A 388 -3.37 -1.23 10.15
C PHE A 388 -2.80 -0.03 9.38
N LEU A 389 -1.51 -0.03 9.07
CA LEU A 389 -0.89 1.03 8.26
C LEU A 389 -1.51 1.13 6.85
N ALA A 390 -1.84 -0.01 6.25
CA ALA A 390 -2.51 -0.12 4.97
C ALA A 390 -3.88 0.60 4.99
N SER A 391 -4.65 0.44 6.07
CA SER A 391 -5.94 1.13 6.24
C SER A 391 -5.80 2.65 6.36
N LEU A 392 -4.74 3.13 7.02
CA LEU A 392 -4.40 4.55 7.11
C LEU A 392 -3.97 5.12 5.74
N TYR A 393 -3.17 4.37 4.98
CA TYR A 393 -2.80 4.73 3.62
C TYR A 393 -4.02 4.86 2.70
N ILE A 394 -4.95 3.90 2.76
CA ILE A 394 -6.18 3.93 1.96
C ILE A 394 -7.03 5.15 2.31
N MET A 395 -7.17 5.46 3.60
CA MET A 395 -7.87 6.66 4.05
C MET A 395 -7.32 7.91 3.37
N MET A 396 -6.00 8.13 3.45
CA MET A 396 -5.36 9.31 2.87
C MET A 396 -5.49 9.34 1.34
N THR A 397 -5.40 8.17 0.70
CA THR A 397 -5.47 8.04 -0.77
C THR A 397 -6.87 8.32 -1.29
N LEU A 398 -7.91 7.77 -0.65
CA LEU A 398 -9.31 8.00 -1.01
C LEU A 398 -9.76 9.43 -0.72
N THR A 399 -9.14 10.12 0.23
CA THR A 399 -9.42 11.52 0.54
C THR A 399 -8.47 12.49 -0.15
N ASN A 400 -7.78 12.03 -1.20
CA ASN A 400 -6.85 12.81 -2.02
C ASN A 400 -5.79 13.60 -1.22
N TRP A 401 -5.42 13.11 -0.03
CA TRP A 401 -4.47 13.77 0.87
C TRP A 401 -4.82 15.22 1.23
N TYR A 402 -6.09 15.60 1.09
CA TYR A 402 -6.56 16.93 1.44
C TYR A 402 -6.59 17.11 2.96
N SER A 403 -6.13 18.27 3.40
CA SER A 403 -6.17 18.64 4.80
C SER A 403 -7.52 19.26 5.14
N PRO A 404 -8.18 18.83 6.24
CA PRO A 404 -9.33 19.54 6.77
C PRO A 404 -8.88 20.90 7.34
N ASP A 405 -9.51 21.99 6.92
CA ASP A 405 -9.28 23.31 7.52
C ASP A 405 -10.01 23.46 8.87
N SER A 406 -9.62 24.45 9.67
CA SER A 406 -10.17 24.75 11.00
C SER A 406 -11.67 25.04 11.01
N SER A 407 -12.21 25.61 9.92
CA SER A 407 -13.66 25.78 9.72
C SER A 407 -14.33 24.58 9.05
N TYR A 408 -13.55 23.58 8.59
CA TYR A 408 -14.01 22.46 7.77
C TYR A 408 -14.69 22.86 6.45
N GLU A 409 -14.61 24.13 6.06
CA GLU A 409 -15.31 24.66 4.87
C GLU A 409 -14.54 24.41 3.57
N THR A 410 -13.22 24.18 3.66
CA THR A 410 -12.38 23.93 2.50
C THR A 410 -11.46 22.73 2.72
N MET A 411 -11.30 21.94 1.66
CA MET A 411 -10.31 20.88 1.57
C MET A 411 -9.25 21.31 0.58
N THR A 412 -8.01 21.44 1.06
CA THR A 412 -6.89 21.96 0.27
C THR A 412 -5.70 21.00 0.35
N SER A 413 -4.94 20.94 -0.74
CA SER A 413 -3.64 20.27 -0.73
C SER A 413 -2.66 21.11 0.08
N LYS A 414 -1.83 20.46 0.89
CA LYS A 414 -0.79 21.12 1.69
C LYS A 414 0.57 20.50 1.44
N TRP A 415 1.62 21.32 1.59
CA TRP A 415 3.02 20.92 1.48
C TRP A 415 3.42 19.64 2.25
N PRO A 416 2.92 19.35 3.47
CA PRO A 416 3.26 18.11 4.17
C PRO A 416 2.91 16.85 3.36
N SER A 417 1.79 16.84 2.65
CA SER A 417 1.38 15.71 1.80
C SER A 417 2.34 15.50 0.62
N VAL A 418 2.91 16.59 0.07
CA VAL A 418 3.92 16.57 -1.00
C VAL A 418 5.23 15.99 -0.45
N TRP A 419 5.70 16.53 0.67
CA TRP A 419 6.97 16.13 1.30
C TRP A 419 6.98 14.68 1.77
N VAL A 420 5.86 14.18 2.29
CA VAL A 420 5.72 12.75 2.65
C VAL A 420 6.01 11.85 1.44
N LYS A 421 5.47 12.19 0.25
CA LYS A 421 5.66 11.39 -0.96
C LYS A 421 7.06 11.54 -1.57
N ILE A 422 7.59 12.77 -1.63
CA ILE A 422 8.95 13.04 -2.15
C ILE A 422 10.01 12.41 -1.25
N SER A 423 9.94 12.60 0.06
CA SER A 423 10.89 11.98 1.00
C SER A 423 10.82 10.45 0.93
N SER A 424 9.62 9.87 0.80
CA SER A 424 9.46 8.42 0.58
C SER A 424 10.16 7.96 -0.70
N SER A 425 10.10 8.74 -1.79
CA SER A 425 10.81 8.40 -3.03
C SER A 425 12.33 8.38 -2.84
N TRP A 426 12.89 9.36 -2.12
CA TRP A 426 14.33 9.42 -1.84
C TRP A 426 14.78 8.26 -0.94
N ILE A 427 14.02 7.98 0.12
CA ILE A 427 14.28 6.84 1.00
C ILE A 427 14.18 5.53 0.21
N GLY A 428 13.19 5.39 -0.68
CA GLY A 428 13.04 4.22 -1.54
C GLY A 428 14.25 3.96 -2.43
N ILE A 429 14.78 5.01 -3.07
CA ILE A 429 15.99 4.90 -3.90
C ILE A 429 17.21 4.56 -3.02
N VAL A 430 17.36 5.20 -1.86
CA VAL A 430 18.45 4.89 -0.92
C VAL A 430 18.38 3.44 -0.44
N LEU A 431 17.19 2.94 -0.10
CA LEU A 431 16.99 1.54 0.28
C LEU A 431 17.36 0.60 -0.86
N TYR A 432 16.95 0.90 -2.09
CA TYR A 432 17.33 0.10 -3.26
C TYR A 432 18.84 0.11 -3.51
N VAL A 433 19.47 1.28 -3.49
CA VAL A 433 20.94 1.37 -3.63
C VAL A 433 21.63 0.62 -2.49
N TRP A 434 21.07 0.67 -1.28
CA TRP A 434 21.59 -0.08 -0.15
C TRP A 434 21.47 -1.61 -0.34
N THR A 435 20.40 -2.13 -0.95
CA THR A 435 20.32 -3.58 -1.25
C THR A 435 21.40 -4.03 -2.24
N LEU A 436 21.85 -3.14 -3.13
CA LEU A 436 22.96 -3.42 -4.06
C LEU A 436 24.34 -3.31 -3.41
N VAL A 437 24.53 -2.36 -2.49
CA VAL A 437 25.84 -2.02 -1.90
C VAL A 437 26.13 -2.78 -0.61
N ALA A 438 25.10 -3.18 0.15
CA ALA A 438 25.27 -3.84 1.44
C ALA A 438 26.16 -5.10 1.38
N PRO A 439 26.07 -5.99 0.36
CA PRO A 439 26.96 -7.15 0.24
C PRO A 439 28.44 -6.78 0.07
N LEU A 440 28.75 -5.61 -0.51
CA LEU A 440 30.13 -5.14 -0.69
C LEU A 440 30.74 -4.55 0.57
N VAL A 441 29.92 -3.85 1.37
CA VAL A 441 30.38 -3.12 2.56
C VAL A 441 30.41 -4.02 3.79
N LEU A 442 29.45 -4.95 3.89
CA LEU A 442 29.27 -5.81 5.05
C LEU A 442 29.79 -7.22 4.77
N THR A 443 31.09 -7.37 4.54
CA THR A 443 31.73 -8.67 4.23
C THR A 443 31.63 -9.74 5.33
N ASN A 444 31.12 -9.39 6.52
CA ASN A 444 30.96 -10.28 7.68
C ASN A 444 29.51 -10.78 7.87
N ARG A 445 28.64 -10.66 6.86
CA ARG A 445 27.24 -11.09 6.95
C ARG A 445 26.88 -11.91 5.72
N ASP A 446 26.27 -13.07 5.94
CA ASP A 446 25.75 -13.87 4.83
C ASP A 446 24.57 -13.14 4.19
N PHE A 447 24.67 -12.97 2.87
CA PHE A 447 23.67 -12.34 2.01
C PHE A 447 23.09 -13.32 0.98
N ASP A 448 23.50 -14.58 1.01
CA ASP A 448 22.98 -15.64 0.14
C ASP A 448 21.54 -16.07 0.49
#